data_AF-A0A950L9P8-F1
#
_entry.id   AF-A0A950L9P8-F1
#
_cell.length_a   1.000
_cell.length_b   1.000
_cell.length_c   1.000
_cell.angle_alpha   90.00
_cell.angle_beta   90.00
_cell.angle_gamma   90.00
#
_symmetry.space_group_name_H-M   'P 1'
#
loop_
_entity.id
_entity.type
_entity.pdbx_description
1 polymer ?
#
loop_
_entity_poly.entity_id
_entity_poly.type
_entity_poly.pdbx_seq_one_letter_code
_entity_poly.pdbx_strand_id
1 'polypeptide(L)'
;MNRSVLRAALFAISAILLAAAGWSAIVSCNNGVVLRLAIPGLVLLFGLVVERWRYKPVTTRLPGPDWVSTNERFIDPESGETVTVFYQPSTGERRYVAG
;
A
#
# COMPACT_ATOMS: atom_id res chain seq x y z
N MET A 1 1.25 13.25 8.58
CA MET A 1 0.77 13.08 7.19
C MET A 1 0.13 11.71 7.10
N ASN A 2 -1.17 11.65 6.81
CA ASN A 2 -1.94 10.39 6.82
C ASN A 2 -1.41 9.44 5.73
N ARG A 3 -1.32 8.13 5.98
CA ARG A 3 -0.78 7.15 5.02
C ARG A 3 -1.50 7.21 3.66
N SER A 4 -2.80 7.49 3.68
CA SER A 4 -3.62 7.68 2.47
C SER A 4 -3.14 8.84 1.60
N VAL A 5 -2.74 9.97 2.20
CA VAL A 5 -2.25 11.16 1.49
C VAL A 5 -0.86 10.90 0.93
N LEU A 6 0.02 10.26 1.70
CA LEU A 6 1.35 9.86 1.24
C LEU A 6 1.27 8.91 0.04
N ARG A 7 0.43 7.86 0.13
CA ARG A 7 0.23 6.92 -0.98
C ARG A 7 -0.28 7.62 -2.23
N ALA A 8 -1.29 8.49 -2.10
CA ALA A 8 -1.83 9.25 -3.23
C ALA A 8 -0.74 10.12 -3.88
N ALA A 9 0.08 10.81 -3.08
CA ALA A 9 1.20 11.59 -3.58
C ALA A 9 2.25 10.73 -4.30
N LEU A 10 2.62 9.58 -3.75
CA LEU A 10 3.57 8.66 -4.37
C LEU A 10 3.04 8.07 -5.68
N PHE A 11 1.76 7.74 -5.77
CA PHE A 11 1.11 7.33 -7.02
C PHE A 11 1.13 8.46 -8.05
N ALA A 12 0.83 9.70 -7.66
CA ALA A 12 0.88 10.85 -8.55
C ALA A 12 2.30 11.10 -9.08
N ILE A 13 3.31 11.06 -8.21
CA ILE A 13 4.73 11.21 -8.60
C ILE A 13 5.14 10.10 -9.56
N SER A 14 4.82 8.85 -9.25
CA SER A 14 5.10 7.71 -10.12
C SER A 14 4.44 7.87 -11.49
N ALA A 15 3.16 8.27 -11.54
CA ALA A 15 2.43 8.51 -12.78
C ALA A 15 3.06 9.63 -13.63
N ILE A 16 3.45 10.75 -13.00
CA ILE A 16 4.13 11.86 -13.68
C ILE A 16 5.46 11.41 -14.27
N LEU A 17 6.28 10.67 -13.51
CA LEU A 17 7.57 10.16 -13.98
C LEU A 17 7.42 9.23 -15.18
N LEU A 18 6.45 8.31 -15.13
CA LEU A 18 6.18 7.37 -16.23
C LEU A 18 5.59 8.07 -17.46
N ALA A 19 4.70 9.05 -17.27
CA ALA A 19 4.17 9.86 -18.36
C ALA A 19 5.28 10.68 -19.04
N ALA A 20 6.16 11.31 -18.26
CA ALA A 20 7.31 12.05 -18.77
C ALA A 20 8.30 11.12 -19.51
N ALA A 21 8.55 9.92 -18.98
CA ALA A 21 9.36 8.91 -19.66
C ALA A 21 8.75 8.51 -21.01
N GLY A 22 7.45 8.19 -21.04
CA GLY A 22 6.73 7.85 -22.27
C GLY A 22 6.75 8.98 -23.30
N TRP A 23 6.51 10.21 -22.87
CA TRP A 23 6.60 11.39 -23.74
C TRP A 23 8.01 11.57 -24.31
N SER A 24 9.04 11.46 -23.46
CA SER A 24 10.44 11.57 -23.91
C SER A 24 10.83 10.48 -24.92
N ALA A 25 10.26 9.28 -24.82
CA ALA A 25 10.46 8.22 -25.81
C ALA A 25 9.78 8.54 -27.15
N ILE A 26 8.57 9.11 -27.13
CA ILE A 26 7.84 9.52 -28.35
C ILE A 26 8.58 10.63 -29.09
N VAL A 27 9.09 11.63 -28.36
CA VAL A 27 9.86 12.76 -28.93
C VAL A 27 11.29 12.35 -29.30
N SER A 28 11.63 11.05 -29.21
CA SER A 28 12.94 10.49 -29.55
C SER A 28 14.11 11.16 -28.80
N CYS A 29 13.89 11.53 -27.53
CA CYS A 29 14.97 11.95 -26.65
C CYS A 29 15.96 10.81 -26.41
N ASN A 30 17.18 11.16 -25.98
CA ASN A 30 18.21 10.20 -25.60
C ASN A 30 17.67 9.14 -24.63
N ASN A 31 17.94 7.86 -24.91
CA ASN A 31 17.61 6.72 -24.04
C ASN A 31 18.03 6.94 -22.57
N GLY A 32 19.13 7.66 -22.32
CA GLY A 32 19.57 8.01 -20.97
C GLY A 32 18.61 8.92 -20.19
N VAL A 33 17.79 9.72 -20.87
CA VAL A 33 16.72 10.53 -20.24
C VAL A 33 15.51 9.65 -19.93
N VAL A 34 15.11 8.82 -20.89
CA VAL A 34 13.98 7.88 -20.73
C VAL A 34 14.21 6.97 -19.53
N LEU A 35 15.40 6.35 -19.43
CA LEU A 35 15.73 5.45 -18.32
C LEU A 35 15.77 6.16 -16.96
N ARG A 36 16.30 7.40 -16.91
CA ARG A 36 16.36 8.19 -15.67
C ARG A 36 14.98 8.55 -15.12
N LEU A 37 13.96 8.64 -15.97
CA LEU A 37 12.58 8.90 -15.57
C LEU A 37 11.81 7.59 -15.31
N ALA A 38 11.99 6.60 -16.17
CA ALA A 38 11.26 5.33 -16.11
C ALA A 38 11.63 4.51 -14.87
N ILE A 39 12.91 4.37 -14.55
CA ILE A 39 13.39 3.53 -13.43
C ILE A 39 12.78 3.96 -12.08
N PRO A 40 12.91 5.22 -11.62
CA PRO A 40 12.32 5.61 -10.34
C PRO A 40 10.79 5.54 -10.36
N GLY A 41 10.15 5.87 -11.49
CA GLY A 41 8.69 5.73 -11.65
C GLY A 41 8.22 4.29 -11.45
N LEU A 42 8.91 3.33 -12.08
CA LEU A 42 8.63 1.90 -11.96
C LEU A 42 8.94 1.35 -10.56
N VAL A 43 10.05 1.75 -9.95
CA VAL A 43 10.41 1.33 -8.58
C VAL A 43 9.34 1.81 -7.58
N LEU A 44 8.90 3.06 -7.69
CA LEU A 44 7.83 3.59 -6.85
C LEU A 44 6.51 2.85 -7.08
N LEU A 45 6.13 2.63 -8.34
CA LEU A 45 4.91 1.91 -8.68
C LEU A 45 4.94 0.49 -8.09
N PHE A 46 6.04 -0.20 -8.28
CA PHE A 46 6.22 -1.56 -7.78
C PHE A 46 6.17 -1.61 -6.26
N GLY A 47 6.87 -0.69 -5.58
CA GLY A 47 6.82 -0.57 -4.12
C GLY A 47 5.40 -0.36 -3.59
N LEU A 48 4.61 0.50 -4.24
CA LEU A 48 3.21 0.74 -3.88
C LEU A 48 2.30 -0.46 -4.12
N VAL A 49 2.49 -1.19 -5.22
CA VAL A 49 1.74 -2.42 -5.51
C VAL A 49 2.07 -3.51 -4.50
N VAL A 50 3.36 -3.69 -4.18
CA VAL A 50 3.81 -4.66 -3.16
C VAL A 50 3.31 -4.24 -1.78
N GLU A 51 3.36 -2.96 -1.42
CA GLU A 51 2.80 -2.46 -0.17
C GLU A 51 1.32 -2.82 -0.07
N ARG A 52 0.54 -2.49 -1.11
CA ARG A 52 -0.90 -2.77 -1.13
C ARG A 52 -1.20 -4.26 -1.01
N TRP A 53 -0.37 -5.11 -1.60
CA TRP A 53 -0.55 -6.55 -1.53
C TRP A 53 -0.15 -7.12 -0.16
N ARG A 54 0.92 -6.59 0.43
CA ARG A 54 1.51 -7.12 1.67
C ARG A 54 0.82 -6.61 2.94
N TYR A 55 0.33 -5.38 2.93
CA TYR A 55 -0.31 -4.74 4.08
C TYR A 55 -1.83 -4.80 3.93
N LYS A 56 -2.49 -5.72 4.65
CA LYS A 56 -3.95 -5.78 4.71
C LYS A 56 -4.50 -4.58 5.51
N PRO A 57 -5.52 -3.86 5.02
CA PRO A 57 -6.09 -2.72 5.74
C PRO A 57 -6.71 -3.17 7.06
N VAL A 58 -6.57 -2.33 8.09
CA VAL A 58 -7.37 -2.47 9.32
C VAL A 58 -8.84 -2.28 8.92
N THR A 59 -9.69 -3.22 9.33
CA THR A 59 -11.11 -3.19 8.99
C THR A 59 -11.93 -2.87 10.24
N THR A 60 -12.97 -2.07 10.12
CA THR A 60 -13.96 -1.89 11.20
C THR A 60 -14.98 -3.03 11.23
N ARG A 61 -14.98 -3.88 10.20
CA ARG A 61 -15.95 -4.97 10.08
C ARG A 61 -15.46 -6.19 10.82
N LEU A 62 -16.27 -6.68 11.76
CA LEU A 62 -16.06 -7.96 12.41
C LEU A 62 -15.86 -9.07 11.36
N PRO A 63 -14.86 -9.95 11.52
CA PRO A 63 -14.66 -11.05 10.59
C PRO A 63 -15.80 -12.08 10.74
N GLY A 64 -15.91 -13.02 9.78
CA GLY A 64 -16.94 -14.07 9.81
C GLY A 64 -16.79 -15.03 10.99
N PRO A 65 -17.74 -15.96 11.18
CA PRO A 65 -17.82 -16.84 12.36
C PRO A 65 -16.59 -17.73 12.57
N ASP A 66 -15.81 -18.00 11.52
CA ASP A 66 -14.62 -18.86 11.60
C ASP A 66 -13.36 -18.15 12.15
N TRP A 67 -13.49 -16.88 12.54
CA TRP A 67 -12.39 -16.08 13.06
C TRP A 67 -12.44 -15.99 14.57
N VAL A 68 -11.33 -16.33 15.22
CA VAL A 68 -11.19 -16.34 16.67
C VAL A 68 -10.49 -15.05 17.08
N SER A 69 -11.07 -14.31 18.04
CA SER A 69 -10.38 -13.17 18.64
C SER A 69 -9.21 -13.68 19.49
N THR A 70 -8.05 -13.03 19.32
CA THR A 70 -6.91 -13.27 20.20
C THR A 70 -6.91 -12.25 21.35
N ASN A 71 -6.12 -12.50 22.38
CA ASN A 71 -5.90 -11.53 23.46
C ASN A 71 -4.97 -10.38 23.05
N GLU A 72 -4.46 -10.38 21.82
CA GLU A 72 -3.60 -9.31 21.31
C GLU A 72 -4.43 -8.08 20.92
N ARG A 73 -4.18 -6.97 21.61
CA ARG A 73 -4.75 -5.66 21.31
C ARG A 73 -3.63 -4.62 21.28
N PHE A 74 -3.70 -3.69 20.35
CA PHE A 74 -2.77 -2.57 20.26
C PHE A 74 -3.51 -1.30 19.86
N ILE A 75 -2.97 -0.15 20.24
CA ILE A 75 -3.48 1.14 19.80
C ILE A 75 -2.87 1.42 18.43
N ASP A 76 -3.67 1.67 17.41
CA ASP A 76 -3.17 2.17 16.14
C ASP A 76 -2.69 3.62 16.37
N PRO A 77 -1.37 3.91 16.24
CA PRO A 77 -0.86 5.26 16.45
C PRO A 77 -1.41 6.27 15.44
N GLU A 78 -2.03 5.81 14.35
CA GLU A 78 -2.58 6.67 13.30
C GLU A 78 -4.04 7.09 13.58
N SER A 79 -4.91 6.15 13.99
CA SER A 79 -6.32 6.44 14.30
C SER A 79 -6.58 6.68 15.79
N GLY A 80 -5.69 6.22 16.66
CA GLY A 80 -5.92 6.16 18.11
C GLY A 80 -6.89 5.06 18.54
N GLU A 81 -7.39 4.25 17.60
CA GLU A 81 -8.36 3.19 17.90
C GLU A 81 -7.67 1.94 18.44
N THR A 82 -8.43 1.17 19.24
CA THR A 82 -7.96 -0.12 19.73
C THR A 82 -8.18 -1.17 18.66
N VAL A 83 -7.08 -1.73 18.17
CA VAL A 83 -7.10 -2.79 17.17
C VAL A 83 -6.98 -4.13 17.87
N THR A 84 -7.98 -5.00 17.66
CA THR A 84 -7.97 -6.39 18.11
C THR A 84 -7.51 -7.31 16.97
N VAL A 85 -6.61 -8.24 17.26
CA VAL A 85 -6.15 -9.23 16.28
C VAL A 85 -7.06 -10.45 16.30
N PHE A 86 -7.59 -10.78 15.13
CA PHE A 86 -8.34 -12.01 14.88
C PHE A 86 -7.49 -12.99 14.09
N TYR A 87 -7.62 -14.28 14.40
CA TYR A 87 -6.92 -15.38 13.77
C TYR A 87 -7.91 -16.37 13.17
N GLN A 88 -7.66 -16.84 11.96
CA GLN A 88 -8.45 -17.89 11.33
C GLN A 88 -7.70 -19.23 11.39
N PRO A 89 -8.18 -20.22 12.17
CA PRO A 89 -7.46 -21.48 12.38
C PRO A 89 -7.28 -22.33 11.13
N SER A 90 -8.24 -22.29 10.19
CA SER A 90 -8.21 -23.12 8.99
C SER A 90 -7.17 -22.67 7.96
N THR A 91 -6.83 -21.39 7.93
CA THR A 91 -5.94 -20.78 6.93
C THR A 91 -4.65 -20.23 7.53
N GLY A 92 -4.61 -20.03 8.85
CA GLY A 92 -3.53 -19.32 9.52
C GLY A 92 -3.56 -17.81 9.32
N GLU A 93 -4.59 -17.25 8.67
CA GLU A 93 -4.65 -15.81 8.41
C GLU A 93 -4.85 -14.98 9.69
N ARG A 94 -4.28 -13.77 9.69
CA ARG A 94 -4.50 -12.76 10.73
C ARG A 94 -5.20 -11.54 10.15
N ARG A 95 -6.17 -11.00 10.88
CA ARG A 95 -6.92 -9.79 10.50
C ARG A 95 -6.97 -8.83 11.68
N TYR A 96 -6.86 -7.55 11.37
CA TYR A 96 -6.80 -6.46 12.33
C TYR A 96 -8.12 -5.72 12.30
N VAL A 97 -8.82 -5.68 13.43
CA VAL A 97 -10.16 -5.10 13.53
C VAL A 97 -10.16 -3.97 14.53
N ALA A 98 -10.53 -2.77 14.10
CA ALA A 98 -10.69 -1.62 14.99
C ALA A 98 -12.03 -1.70 15.73
N GLY A 99 -12.03 -1.34 17.02
CA GLY A 99 -13.22 -1.31 17.89
C GLY A 99 -13.03 -0.48 19.15
#